data_AF-A0A3D2GP01-F1
#
_entry.id   AF-A0A3D2GP01-F1
#
_cell.length_a   1.000
_cell.length_b   1.000
_cell.length_c   1.000
_cell.angle_alpha   90.00
_cell.angle_beta   90.00
_cell.angle_gamma   90.00
#
_symmetry.space_group_name_H-M   'P 1'
#
loop_
_entity.id
_entity.type
_entity.pdbx_description
1 polymer ?
#
loop_
_entity_poly.entity_id
_entity_poly.type
_entity_poly.pdbx_seq_one_letter_code
_entity_poly.pdbx_strand_id
1 'polypeptide(L)'
;MAHWRDTMRPMRFFGIDARASAPLLFFVMNIEVWTFILAVGTAILFTFLERKGLTVPAAIRAGRAWIAGEVRPAVPWWEKRRLVDYRK
;
A
#
# COMPACT_ATOMS: atom_id res chain seq x y z
N MET A 1 -1.83 16.48 -22.67
CA MET A 1 -0.40 16.76 -22.35
C MET A 1 -0.12 16.27 -20.94
N ALA A 2 0.90 15.44 -20.74
CA ALA A 2 1.27 14.96 -19.42
C ALA A 2 1.80 16.12 -18.56
N HIS A 3 1.14 16.38 -17.43
CA HIS A 3 1.55 17.40 -16.47
C HIS A 3 2.30 16.74 -15.32
N TRP A 4 3.38 17.36 -14.83
CA TRP A 4 4.25 16.78 -13.80
C TRP A 4 3.49 16.38 -12.51
N ARG A 5 2.39 17.07 -12.19
CA ARG A 5 1.49 16.72 -11.07
C ARG A 5 0.83 15.35 -11.21
N ASP A 6 0.59 14.88 -12.44
CA ASP A 6 -0.10 13.62 -12.69
C ASP A 6 0.82 12.40 -12.56
N THR A 7 2.13 12.61 -12.47
CA THR A 7 3.13 11.53 -12.27
C THR A 7 2.96 10.79 -10.94
N MET A 8 2.29 11.41 -9.95
CA MET A 8 2.03 10.81 -8.64
C MET A 8 0.75 9.98 -8.56
N ARG A 9 -0.10 9.96 -9.61
CA ARG A 9 -1.35 9.20 -9.58
C ARG A 9 -1.03 7.69 -9.58
N PRO A 10 -1.66 6.89 -8.71
CA PRO A 10 -1.44 5.45 -8.71
C PRO A 10 -1.92 4.83 -10.03
N MET A 11 -1.16 3.85 -10.52
CA MET A 11 -1.54 3.07 -11.69
C MET A 11 -2.80 2.25 -11.39
N ARG A 12 -3.84 2.41 -12.21
CA ARG A 12 -5.12 1.70 -12.05
C ARG A 12 -5.27 0.69 -13.17
N PHE A 13 -5.73 -0.51 -12.83
CA PHE A 13 -6.06 -1.59 -13.75
C PHE A 13 -7.55 -1.93 -13.55
N PHE A 14 -8.37 -1.77 -14.60
CA PHE A 14 -9.83 -1.95 -14.55
C PHE A 14 -10.54 -1.20 -13.39
N GLY A 15 -10.05 -0.01 -13.04
CA GLY A 15 -10.61 0.82 -11.97
C GLY A 15 -10.13 0.48 -10.56
N ILE A 16 -9.40 -0.62 -10.36
CA ILE A 16 -8.76 -0.99 -9.09
C ILE A 16 -7.27 -0.60 -9.15
N ASP A 17 -6.62 -0.34 -8.02
CA ASP A 17 -5.16 -0.18 -7.98
C ASP A 17 -4.47 -1.42 -8.60
N ALA A 18 -3.55 -1.22 -9.56
CA ALA A 18 -2.86 -2.31 -10.25
C ALA A 18 -2.08 -3.23 -9.28
N ARG A 19 -1.70 -2.71 -8.10
CA ARG A 19 -1.02 -3.49 -7.06
C ARG A 19 -1.98 -4.46 -6.36
N ALA A 20 -3.25 -4.08 -6.24
CA ALA A 20 -4.29 -4.92 -5.66
C ALA A 20 -4.75 -6.04 -6.61
N SER A 21 -4.44 -5.96 -7.90
CA SER A 21 -4.69 -7.03 -8.87
C SER A 21 -3.62 -8.15 -8.89
N ALA A 22 -2.56 -8.07 -8.08
CA ALA A 22 -1.53 -9.13 -8.03
C ALA A 22 -2.09 -10.54 -7.73
N PRO A 23 -3.07 -10.72 -6.83
CA PRO A 23 -3.73 -12.01 -6.60
C PRO A 23 -4.48 -12.56 -7.82
N LEU A 24 -5.02 -11.71 -8.69
CA LEU A 24 -5.64 -12.15 -9.94
C LEU A 24 -4.60 -12.75 -10.89
N LEU A 25 -3.40 -12.19 -10.95
CA LEU A 25 -2.30 -12.79 -11.72
C LEU A 25 -1.92 -14.17 -11.17
N PHE A 26 -1.88 -14.31 -9.85
CA PHE A 26 -1.60 -15.59 -9.21
C PHE A 26 -2.69 -16.64 -9.49
N PHE A 27 -3.96 -16.25 -9.50
CA PHE A 27 -5.07 -17.11 -9.91
C PHE A 27 -4.95 -17.58 -11.36
N VAL A 28 -4.53 -16.72 -12.29
CA VAL A 28 -4.32 -17.12 -13.70
C VAL A 28 -3.19 -18.16 -13.82
N MET A 29 -2.17 -18.11 -12.97
CA MET A 29 -1.09 -19.11 -12.96
C MET A 29 -1.52 -20.44 -12.33
N ASN A 30 -2.43 -20.42 -11.36
CA ASN A 30 -2.93 -21.61 -10.66
C ASN A 30 -4.45 -21.51 -10.53
N ILE A 31 -5.19 -22.06 -11.49
CA ILE A 31 -6.65 -21.98 -11.55
C ILE A 31 -7.26 -23.04 -10.61
N GLU A 32 -7.33 -22.71 -9.32
CA GLU A 32 -7.93 -23.54 -8.28
C GLU A 32 -8.98 -22.73 -7.48
N VAL A 33 -9.85 -23.44 -6.77
CA VAL A 33 -10.93 -22.79 -6.00
C VAL A 33 -10.34 -21.89 -4.89
N TRP A 34 -9.27 -22.32 -4.24
CA TRP A 34 -8.67 -21.53 -3.16
C TRP A 34 -7.98 -20.26 -3.67
N THR A 35 -7.32 -20.31 -4.84
CA THR A 35 -6.71 -19.12 -5.46
C THR A 35 -7.77 -18.15 -5.97
N PHE A 36 -8.91 -18.65 -6.43
CA PHE A 36 -10.08 -17.83 -6.75
C PHE A 36 -10.62 -17.10 -5.51
N ILE A 37 -10.83 -17.82 -4.40
CA ILE A 37 -11.28 -17.22 -3.13
C ILE A 37 -10.29 -16.14 -2.66
N LEU A 38 -8.98 -16.42 -2.75
CA LEU A 38 -7.95 -15.45 -2.39
C LEU A 38 -8.00 -14.21 -3.28
N ALA A 39 -8.13 -14.39 -4.60
CA ALA A 39 -8.21 -13.28 -5.55
C ALA A 39 -9.45 -12.40 -5.32
N VAL A 40 -10.62 -13.01 -5.12
CA VAL A 40 -11.86 -12.27 -4.84
C VAL A 40 -11.80 -11.59 -3.47
N GLY A 41 -11.35 -12.29 -2.43
CA GLY A 41 -11.25 -11.75 -1.08
C GLY A 41 -10.32 -10.54 -0.99
N THR A 42 -9.16 -10.61 -1.65
CA THR A 42 -8.22 -9.49 -1.71
C THR A 42 -8.75 -8.32 -2.54
N ALA A 43 -9.43 -8.57 -3.66
CA ALA A 43 -10.07 -7.52 -4.45
C ALA A 43 -11.15 -6.77 -3.65
N ILE A 44 -11.99 -7.49 -2.89
CA ILE A 44 -13.01 -6.89 -2.02
C ILE A 44 -12.35 -6.05 -0.93
N LEU A 45 -11.33 -6.59 -0.24
CA LEU A 45 -10.61 -5.89 0.82
C LEU A 45 -10.00 -4.57 0.32
N PHE A 46 -9.28 -4.60 -0.80
CA PHE A 46 -8.66 -3.40 -1.34
C PHE A 46 -9.67 -2.40 -1.88
N THR A 47 -10.78 -2.86 -2.48
CA THR A 47 -11.88 -1.97 -2.88
C THR A 47 -12.47 -1.25 -1.66
N PHE A 48 -12.65 -1.94 -0.54
CA PHE A 48 -13.11 -1.33 0.71
C PHE A 48 -12.11 -0.30 1.25
N LEU A 49 -10.81 -0.60 1.23
CA LEU A 49 -9.75 0.31 1.67
C LEU A 49 -9.61 1.53 0.75
N GLU A 50 -9.79 1.35 -0.56
CA GLU A 50 -9.78 2.44 -1.53
C GLU A 50 -10.93 3.41 -1.28
N ARG A 51 -12.12 2.91 -0.90
CA ARG A 51 -13.25 3.76 -0.46
C ARG A 51 -12.94 4.57 0.80
N LYS A 52 -11.97 4.16 1.61
CA LYS A 52 -11.45 4.91 2.76
C LYS A 52 -10.32 5.89 2.38
N GLY A 53 -9.96 5.98 1.11
CA GLY A 53 -8.88 6.84 0.61
C GLY A 53 -7.48 6.26 0.82
N LEU A 54 -7.35 4.99 1.19
CA LEU A 54 -6.07 4.32 1.41
C LEU A 54 -5.58 3.68 0.12
N THR A 55 -4.37 4.03 -0.30
CA THR A 55 -3.63 3.28 -1.33
C THR A 55 -3.09 1.98 -0.76
N VAL A 56 -2.77 0.98 -1.60
CA VAL A 56 -2.18 -0.30 -1.14
C VAL A 56 -1.00 -0.12 -0.18
N PRO A 57 0.00 0.74 -0.47
CA PRO A 57 1.12 0.96 0.47
C PRO A 57 0.69 1.64 1.76
N ALA A 58 -0.29 2.55 1.70
CA ALA A 58 -0.81 3.23 2.89
C ALA A 58 -1.59 2.25 3.78
N ALA A 59 -2.39 1.37 3.19
CA ALA A 59 -3.11 0.31 3.89
C ALA A 59 -2.13 -0.64 4.61
N ILE A 60 -1.06 -1.06 3.95
CA ILE A 60 -0.02 -1.91 4.58
C ILE A 60 0.66 -1.15 5.74
N ARG A 61 0.98 0.13 5.56
CA ARG A 61 1.54 0.95 6.65
C ARG A 61 0.58 1.10 7.83
N ALA A 62 -0.70 1.32 7.55
CA ALA A 62 -1.75 1.42 8.57
C ALA A 62 -1.91 0.09 9.31
N GLY A 63 -1.97 -1.03 8.59
CA GLY A 63 -2.02 -2.37 9.17
C GLY A 63 -0.79 -2.67 10.04
N ARG A 64 0.42 -2.33 9.57
CA ARG A 64 1.64 -2.48 10.37
C ARG A 64 1.62 -1.62 11.63
N ALA A 65 1.17 -0.37 11.51
CA ALA A 65 1.04 0.52 12.67
C ALA A 65 0.00 0.02 13.67
N TRP A 66 -1.09 -0.58 13.17
CA TRP A 66 -2.12 -1.20 13.99
C TRP A 66 -1.59 -2.44 14.74
N ILE A 67 -0.85 -3.31 14.06
CA ILE A 67 -0.20 -4.49 14.68
C ILE A 67 0.87 -4.08 15.71
N ALA A 68 1.65 -3.04 15.42
CA ALA A 68 2.68 -2.55 16.33
C ALA A 68 2.10 -1.92 17.62
N GLY A 69 0.81 -1.58 17.62
CA GLY A 69 0.13 -0.99 18.76
C GLY A 69 0.43 0.50 18.97
N GLU A 70 -0.05 1.01 20.11
CA GLU A 70 0.00 2.44 20.45
C GLU A 70 1.39 2.88 20.92
N VAL A 71 2.15 1.98 21.55
CA VAL A 71 3.45 2.31 22.14
C VAL A 71 4.50 2.49 21.05
N ARG A 72 4.92 3.73 20.83
CA ARG A 72 6.02 4.08 19.93
C ARG A 72 7.21 4.56 20.76
N PRO A 73 8.21 3.69 21.05
CA PRO A 73 9.37 4.10 21.82
C PRO A 73 10.11 5.25 21.13
N ALA A 74 10.51 6.24 21.91
CA ALA A 74 11.28 7.37 21.39
C ALA A 74 12.67 6.92 20.92
N VAL A 75 13.16 7.49 19.84
CA VAL A 75 14.54 7.28 19.38
C VAL A 75 15.50 7.80 20.45
N PRO A 76 16.44 6.97 20.97
CA PRO A 76 17.41 7.41 21.96
C PRO A 76 18.22 8.62 21.48
N TRP A 77 18.68 9.45 22.41
CA TRP A 77 19.36 10.71 22.07
C TRP A 77 20.62 10.50 21.22
N TRP A 78 21.32 9.37 21.37
CA TRP A 78 22.52 9.03 20.60
C TRP A 78 22.25 8.60 19.14
N GLU A 79 21.00 8.25 18.79
CA GLU A 79 20.60 7.87 17.42
C GLU A 79 19.89 8.99 16.65
N LYS A 80 19.64 10.13 17.30
CA LYS A 80 18.97 11.27 16.65
C LYS A 80 19.81 11.80 15.50
N ARG A 81 19.26 11.74 14.29
CA ARG A 81 19.87 12.38 13.11
C ARG A 81 19.90 13.88 13.32
N ARG A 82 21.08 14.49 13.27
CA ARG A 82 21.24 15.95 13.31
C ARG A 82 20.69 16.52 12.00
N LEU A 83 19.85 17.55 12.08
CA LEU A 83 19.49 18.34 10.91
C LEU A 83 20.77 19.02 10.41
N VAL A 84 21.28 18.55 9.27
CA VAL A 84 22.39 19.19 8.56
C VAL A 84 21.78 20.04 7.46
N ASP A 85 21.88 21.36 7.61
CA ASP A 85 21.60 22.26 6.50
C ASP A 85 22.81 22.26 5.56
N TYR A 86 22.60 21.84 4.32
CA TYR A 86 23.64 21.77 3.30
C TYR A 86 23.86 23.11 2.58
N ARG A 87 23.11 24.15 2.97
CA ARG A 87 23.28 25.49 2.42
C ARG A 87 24.41 26.21 3.17
N LYS A 88 25.58 26.28 2.54
CA LYS A 88 26.61 27.30 2.76
C LYS A 88 26.84 28.05 1.46
#